data_AF-A0A1X7QFS0-F1
#
_entry.id   AF-A0A1X7QFS0-F1
#
_cell.length_a   1.000
_cell.length_b   1.000
_cell.length_c   1.000
_cell.angle_alpha   90.00
_cell.angle_beta   90.00
_cell.angle_gamma   90.00
#
_symmetry.space_group_name_H-M   'P 1'
#
loop_
_entity.id
_entity.type
_entity.pdbx_description
1 polymer ?
#
loop_
_entity_poly.entity_id
_entity_poly.type
_entity_poly.pdbx_seq_one_letter_code
_entity_poly.pdbx_strand_id
1 'polypeptide(L)'
;MRAMEQPRPRNPMTPPIINLPQRLGRSRRLAYGAATAGAWMIYFYLWAPLATLIAWFFGLRSAYTELYLKHNALDPFALGALPVIALMSAITTIGWAEYNRLRFAKADQRKRRRTVLEPEVDQRLGVPEQLGSLLRHNRISSVAMDKFARPVGVRVVRHR
;
A
#
# COMPACT_ATOMS: atom_id res chain seq x y z
N MET A 1 -28.06 4.01 -30.51
CA MET A 1 -26.86 3.13 -30.49
C MET A 1 -25.71 3.90 -29.87
N ARG A 2 -25.22 3.50 -28.69
CA ARG A 2 -24.23 4.24 -27.89
C ARG A 2 -22.83 3.82 -28.36
N ALA A 3 -22.06 4.76 -28.90
CA ALA A 3 -20.67 4.51 -29.28
C ALA A 3 -19.88 4.14 -28.01
N MET A 4 -19.29 2.94 -28.00
CA MET A 4 -18.33 2.54 -26.97
C MET A 4 -17.04 3.33 -27.20
N GLU A 5 -16.76 4.30 -26.33
CA GLU A 5 -15.45 4.92 -26.25
C GLU A 5 -14.41 3.83 -25.97
N GLN A 6 -13.52 3.60 -26.93
CA GLN A 6 -12.38 2.71 -26.74
C GLN A 6 -11.38 3.36 -25.77
N PRO A 7 -10.85 2.61 -24.79
CA PRO A 7 -9.94 3.16 -23.79
C PRO A 7 -8.60 3.55 -24.44
N ARG A 8 -8.17 4.80 -24.22
CA ARG A 8 -6.92 5.34 -24.78
C ARG A 8 -5.71 4.45 -24.41
N PRO A 9 -4.78 4.20 -25.36
CA PRO A 9 -3.59 3.39 -25.09
C PRO A 9 -2.69 4.06 -24.04
N ARG A 10 -2.33 3.31 -23.00
CA ARG A 10 -1.36 3.75 -21.98
C ARG A 10 0.01 3.97 -22.64
N ASN A 11 0.53 5.19 -22.51
CA ASN A 11 1.79 5.59 -23.09
C ASN A 11 2.96 4.87 -22.38
N PRO A 12 3.77 4.03 -23.07
CA PRO A 12 4.82 3.20 -22.45
C PRO A 12 6.05 3.99 -21.98
N MET A 13 6.06 5.32 -22.17
CA MET A 13 7.19 6.21 -21.91
C MET A 13 7.24 6.79 -20.49
N THR A 14 6.35 6.42 -19.56
CA THR A 14 6.48 6.86 -18.17
C THR A 14 7.56 6.06 -17.46
N PRO A 15 8.73 6.65 -17.13
CA PRO A 15 9.79 5.94 -16.44
C PRO A 15 9.35 5.57 -15.02
N PRO A 16 9.90 4.49 -14.44
CA PRO A 16 9.60 4.12 -13.07
C PRO A 16 9.92 5.30 -12.14
N ILE A 17 9.04 5.57 -11.18
CA ILE A 17 9.19 6.70 -10.25
C ILE A 17 10.44 6.46 -9.38
N ILE A 18 11.57 7.05 -9.77
CA ILE A 18 12.80 7.04 -8.98
C ILE A 18 12.68 8.19 -7.96
N ASN A 19 12.36 7.84 -6.71
CA ASN A 19 12.27 8.82 -5.62
C ASN A 19 13.67 9.29 -5.21
N LEU A 20 14.07 10.49 -5.64
CA LEU A 20 15.28 11.20 -5.19
C LEU A 20 14.91 12.37 -4.26
N PRO A 21 14.65 12.14 -2.96
CA PRO A 21 14.25 13.19 -2.02
C PRO A 21 15.34 14.24 -1.76
N GLN A 22 16.57 14.01 -2.24
CA GLN A 22 17.69 14.94 -2.16
C GLN A 22 17.67 16.02 -3.27
N ARG A 23 16.90 15.81 -4.36
CA ARG A 23 16.73 16.78 -5.46
C ARG A 23 15.49 17.67 -5.32
N LEU A 24 14.68 17.47 -4.28
CA LEU A 24 13.50 18.29 -4.02
C LEU A 24 13.92 19.63 -3.41
N GLY A 25 13.56 20.74 -4.07
CA GLY A 25 13.86 22.10 -3.59
C GLY A 25 13.37 22.36 -2.17
N ARG A 26 14.10 23.21 -1.41
CA ARG A 26 13.86 23.49 0.01
C ARG A 26 12.40 23.86 0.34
N SER A 27 11.72 24.56 -0.56
CA SER A 27 10.30 24.92 -0.44
C SER A 27 9.36 23.71 -0.46
N ARG A 28 9.60 22.74 -1.35
CA ARG A 28 8.81 21.49 -1.38
C ARG A 28 9.02 20.68 -0.11
N ARG A 29 10.25 20.60 0.41
CA ARG A 29 10.53 19.93 1.69
C ARG A 29 9.75 20.56 2.87
N LEU A 30 9.70 21.89 2.94
CA LEU A 30 8.90 22.61 3.93
C LEU A 30 7.40 22.34 3.79
N ALA A 31 6.88 22.33 2.56
CA ALA A 31 5.46 22.02 2.31
C ALA A 31 5.08 20.60 2.76
N TYR A 32 5.94 19.60 2.50
CA TYR A 32 5.75 18.23 3.01
C TYR A 32 5.84 18.16 4.54
N GLY A 33 6.76 18.91 5.14
CA GLY A 33 6.84 19.03 6.61
C GLY A 33 5.57 19.62 7.21
N ALA A 34 5.06 20.72 6.64
CA ALA A 34 3.82 21.35 7.07
C ALA A 34 2.60 20.45 6.89
N ALA A 35 2.49 19.74 5.76
CA ALA A 35 1.44 18.77 5.52
C ALA A 35 1.49 17.61 6.54
N THR A 36 2.69 17.15 6.88
CA THR A 36 2.88 16.11 7.90
C THR A 36 2.47 16.63 9.28
N ALA A 37 2.90 17.83 9.66
CA ALA A 37 2.47 18.46 10.91
C ALA A 37 0.95 18.67 10.99
N GLY A 38 0.31 19.07 9.89
CA GLY A 38 -1.15 19.17 9.78
C GLY A 38 -1.83 17.82 9.96
N ALA A 39 -1.30 16.75 9.36
CA ALA A 39 -1.80 15.40 9.55
C ALA A 39 -1.67 14.94 11.01
N TRP A 40 -0.58 15.28 11.69
CA TRP A 40 -0.41 15.02 13.13
C TRP A 40 -1.41 15.80 13.98
N MET A 41 -1.70 17.06 13.66
CA MET A 41 -2.73 17.84 14.36
C MET A 41 -4.12 17.23 14.19
N ILE A 42 -4.46 16.77 12.98
CA ILE A 42 -5.72 16.05 12.73
C ILE A 42 -5.73 14.74 13.54
N TYR A 43 -4.62 14.00 13.55
CA TYR A 43 -4.50 12.78 14.34
C TYR A 43 -4.72 13.04 15.84
N PHE A 44 -4.11 14.07 16.43
CA PHE A 44 -4.38 14.46 17.82
C PHE A 44 -5.83 14.92 18.04
N TYR A 45 -6.43 15.60 17.07
CA TYR A 45 -7.85 15.95 17.14
C TYR A 45 -8.74 14.70 17.14
N LEU A 46 -8.36 13.62 16.45
CA LEU A 46 -9.06 12.34 16.53
C LEU A 46 -8.94 11.66 17.91
N TRP A 47 -8.01 12.08 18.78
CA TRP A 47 -7.99 11.65 20.18
C TRP A 47 -9.02 12.38 21.05
N ALA A 48 -9.52 13.55 20.62
CA ALA A 48 -10.56 14.27 21.36
C ALA A 48 -11.80 13.42 21.65
N PRO A 49 -12.43 12.71 20.70
CA PRO A 49 -13.58 11.85 21.01
C PRO A 49 -13.23 10.71 21.98
N LEU A 50 -12.01 10.17 21.93
CA LEU A 50 -11.57 9.15 22.89
C LEU A 50 -11.39 9.73 24.30
N ALA A 51 -10.76 10.90 24.41
CA ALA A 51 -10.63 11.62 25.67
C ALA A 51 -12.01 12.02 26.23
N THR A 52 -12.94 12.44 25.37
CA THR A 52 -14.34 12.70 25.73
C THR A 52 -15.05 11.43 26.18
N LEU A 53 -14.85 10.28 25.53
CA LEU A 53 -15.38 8.99 26.00
C LEU A 53 -14.83 8.59 27.36
N ILE A 54 -13.54 8.80 27.61
CA ILE A 54 -12.91 8.55 28.91
C ILE A 54 -13.49 9.50 29.97
N ALA A 55 -13.59 10.79 29.67
CA ALA A 55 -14.20 11.78 30.55
C ALA A 55 -15.68 11.46 30.83
N TRP A 56 -16.42 10.99 29.81
CA TRP A 56 -17.78 10.49 29.96
C TRP A 56 -17.84 9.21 30.77
N PHE A 57 -16.88 8.30 30.68
CA PHE A 57 -16.83 7.09 31.50
C PHE A 57 -16.64 7.45 32.98
N PHE A 58 -15.71 8.34 33.31
CA PHE A 58 -15.51 8.84 34.67
C PHE A 58 -16.67 9.71 35.16
N GLY A 59 -17.26 10.53 34.28
CA GLY A 59 -18.45 11.33 34.54
C GLY A 59 -19.71 10.46 34.74
N LEU A 60 -19.87 9.40 33.94
CA LEU A 60 -20.92 8.38 34.09
C LEU A 60 -20.75 7.67 35.42
N ARG A 61 -19.54 7.39 35.89
CA ARG A 61 -19.33 6.80 37.22
C ARG A 61 -19.82 7.73 38.34
N SER A 62 -19.58 9.03 38.21
CA SER A 62 -20.10 10.02 39.18
C SER A 62 -21.62 10.16 39.09
N ALA A 63 -22.16 10.28 37.87
CA ALA A 63 -23.60 10.33 37.63
C ALA A 63 -24.29 9.01 38.03
N TYR A 64 -23.65 7.86 37.87
CA TYR A 64 -24.11 6.55 38.33
C TYR A 64 -24.21 6.53 39.85
N THR A 65 -23.22 7.08 40.56
CA THR A 65 -23.27 7.15 42.02
C THR A 65 -24.42 8.04 42.47
N GLU A 66 -24.67 9.16 41.78
CA GLU A 66 -25.78 10.07 42.08
C GLU A 66 -27.16 9.50 41.71
N LEU A 67 -27.28 8.87 40.54
CA LEU A 67 -28.55 8.40 39.97
C LEU A 67 -28.96 7.03 40.53
N TYR A 68 -28.00 6.15 40.82
CA TYR A 68 -28.26 4.79 41.32
C TYR A 68 -28.52 4.78 42.83
N LEU A 69 -27.82 5.62 43.62
CA LEU A 69 -28.16 5.77 45.05
C LEU A 69 -29.42 6.61 45.28
N LYS A 70 -29.73 7.60 44.41
CA LYS A 70 -30.89 8.47 44.64
C LYS A 70 -32.16 8.09 43.87
N HIS A 71 -32.12 7.58 42.64
CA HIS A 71 -33.30 7.60 41.74
C HIS A 71 -33.60 6.31 40.94
N ASN A 72 -32.79 5.25 41.04
CA ASN A 72 -33.15 3.87 40.61
C ASN A 72 -33.79 3.72 39.20
N ALA A 73 -33.37 4.53 38.22
CA ALA A 73 -34.07 4.68 36.94
C ALA A 73 -33.49 3.86 35.75
N LEU A 74 -32.42 3.08 35.95
CA LEU A 74 -31.74 2.35 34.86
C LEU A 74 -31.55 0.86 35.20
N ASP A 75 -31.80 0.00 34.21
CA ASP A 75 -31.60 -1.45 34.32
C ASP A 75 -30.10 -1.78 34.42
N PRO A 76 -29.62 -2.32 35.56
CA PRO A 76 -28.20 -2.65 35.77
C PRO A 76 -27.64 -3.62 34.74
N PHE A 77 -28.47 -4.48 34.16
CA PHE A 77 -28.03 -5.45 33.18
C PHE A 77 -27.54 -4.77 31.89
N ALA A 78 -28.29 -3.80 31.38
CA ALA A 78 -27.92 -3.07 30.15
C ALA A 78 -26.64 -2.24 30.33
N LEU A 79 -26.45 -1.64 31.51
CA LEU A 79 -25.25 -0.86 31.85
C LEU A 79 -23.97 -1.71 31.88
N GLY A 80 -24.06 -2.98 32.32
CA GLY A 80 -22.94 -3.91 32.30
C GLY A 80 -22.75 -4.61 30.94
N ALA A 81 -23.85 -5.00 30.30
CA ALA A 81 -23.80 -5.80 29.08
C ALA A 81 -23.31 -4.99 27.86
N LEU A 82 -23.73 -3.73 27.70
CA LEU A 82 -23.38 -2.93 26.52
C LEU A 82 -21.87 -2.69 26.38
N PRO A 83 -21.12 -2.27 27.42
CA PRO A 83 -19.67 -2.13 27.34
C PRO A 83 -18.95 -3.46 27.08
N VAL A 84 -19.44 -4.55 27.69
CA VAL A 84 -18.85 -5.88 27.52
C VAL A 84 -19.03 -6.37 26.08
N ILE A 85 -20.22 -6.21 25.50
CA ILE A 85 -20.49 -6.57 24.10
C ILE A 85 -19.62 -5.73 23.15
N ALA A 86 -19.51 -4.42 23.41
CA ALA A 86 -18.63 -3.54 22.63
C ALA A 86 -17.16 -3.99 22.70
N LEU A 87 -16.66 -4.32 23.90
CA LEU A 87 -15.30 -4.82 24.09
C LEU A 87 -15.06 -6.15 23.36
N MET A 88 -16.00 -7.09 23.47
CA MET A 88 -15.92 -8.37 22.78
C MET A 88 -15.91 -8.19 21.26
N SER A 89 -16.75 -7.30 20.72
CA SER A 89 -16.78 -6.99 19.29
C SER A 89 -15.46 -6.39 18.79
N ALA A 90 -14.83 -5.52 19.59
CA ALA A 90 -13.52 -4.94 19.28
C ALA A 90 -12.43 -6.02 19.28
N ILE A 91 -12.40 -6.89 20.28
CA ILE A 91 -11.44 -8.00 20.36
C ILE A 91 -11.59 -8.93 19.16
N THR A 92 -12.83 -9.31 18.81
CA THR A 92 -13.09 -10.19 17.67
C THR A 92 -12.62 -9.56 16.36
N THR A 93 -12.95 -8.30 16.11
CA THR A 93 -12.59 -7.61 14.85
C THR A 93 -11.09 -7.33 14.74
N ILE A 94 -10.46 -6.86 15.81
CA ILE A 94 -9.00 -6.60 15.85
C ILE A 94 -8.23 -7.91 15.76
N GLY A 95 -8.61 -8.93 16.54
CA GLY A 95 -7.97 -10.24 16.51
C GLY A 95 -8.08 -10.90 15.13
N TRP A 96 -9.24 -10.79 14.48
CA TRP A 96 -9.43 -11.32 13.12
C TRP A 96 -8.56 -10.59 12.09
N ALA A 97 -8.47 -9.27 12.17
CA ALA A 97 -7.63 -8.47 11.28
C ALA A 97 -6.14 -8.80 11.46
N GLU A 98 -5.67 -8.93 12.71
CA GLU A 98 -4.29 -9.27 13.04
C GLU A 98 -3.93 -10.69 12.59
N TYR A 99 -4.83 -11.65 12.81
CA TYR A 99 -4.67 -13.02 12.30
C TYR A 99 -4.53 -13.04 10.77
N ASN A 100 -5.40 -12.30 10.07
CA ASN A 100 -5.34 -12.18 8.62
C ASN A 100 -4.01 -11.57 8.15
N ARG A 101 -3.53 -10.53 8.85
CA ARG A 101 -2.24 -9.89 8.58
C ARG A 101 -1.09 -10.88 8.75
N LEU A 102 -1.02 -11.62 9.86
CA LEU A 102 0.03 -12.61 10.12
C LEU A 102 0.01 -13.76 9.11
N ARG A 103 -1.19 -14.25 8.75
CA ARG A 103 -1.37 -15.34 7.78
C ARG A 103 -0.87 -14.96 6.40
N PHE A 104 -1.11 -13.73 5.94
CA PHE A 104 -0.78 -13.29 4.58
C PHE A 104 0.47 -12.41 4.48
N ALA A 105 1.09 -12.02 5.61
CA ALA A 105 2.32 -11.20 5.61
C ALA A 105 3.49 -11.82 4.84
N LYS A 106 3.55 -13.15 4.73
CA LYS A 106 4.62 -13.86 4.01
C LYS A 106 4.32 -14.10 2.53
N ALA A 107 3.08 -13.84 2.08
CA ALA A 107 2.69 -14.06 0.68
C ALA A 107 3.26 -13.00 -0.27
N ASP A 108 3.57 -11.81 0.24
CA ASP A 108 4.12 -10.70 -0.55
C ASP A 108 5.67 -10.70 -0.61
N GLN A 109 6.31 -11.73 -0.04
CA GLN A 109 7.70 -12.01 -0.35
C GLN A 109 7.79 -12.45 -1.81
N ARG A 110 8.01 -11.48 -2.70
CA ARG A 110 8.52 -11.72 -4.05
C ARG A 110 9.80 -12.53 -3.90
N LYS A 111 9.69 -13.86 -3.92
CA LYS A 111 10.84 -14.77 -3.87
C LYS A 111 11.81 -14.28 -4.92
N ARG A 112 13.03 -13.92 -4.48
CA ARG A 112 14.12 -13.49 -5.34
C ARG A 112 14.22 -14.54 -6.46
N ARG A 113 13.91 -14.14 -7.70
CA ARG A 113 14.00 -15.04 -8.85
C ARG A 113 15.43 -15.58 -8.88
N ARG A 114 15.56 -16.89 -9.07
CA ARG A 114 16.85 -17.56 -9.23
C ARG A 114 17.66 -16.78 -10.26
N THR A 115 18.90 -16.44 -9.91
CA THR A 115 19.85 -15.89 -10.88
C THR A 115 20.07 -16.95 -11.95
N VAL A 116 19.61 -16.68 -13.16
CA VAL A 116 19.78 -17.55 -14.33
C VAL A 116 21.09 -17.14 -15.02
N LEU A 117 21.88 -18.12 -15.47
CA LEU A 117 23.12 -17.87 -16.18
C LEU A 117 22.84 -17.32 -17.58
N GLU A 118 23.68 -16.42 -18.08
CA GLU A 118 23.55 -15.81 -19.42
C GLU A 118 23.32 -16.80 -20.57
N PRO A 119 24.06 -17.93 -20.68
CA PRO A 119 23.81 -18.91 -21.75
C PRO A 119 22.45 -19.62 -21.61
N GLU A 120 21.94 -19.80 -20.39
CA GLU A 120 20.62 -20.40 -20.16
C GLU A 120 19.50 -19.45 -20.59
N VAL A 121 19.71 -18.13 -20.45
CA VAL A 121 18.81 -17.09 -20.97
C VAL A 121 18.81 -17.11 -22.50
N ASP A 122 19.97 -17.16 -23.14
CA ASP A 122 20.08 -17.17 -24.61
C ASP A 122 19.45 -18.42 -25.24
N GLN A 123 19.63 -19.58 -24.61
CA GLN A 123 19.03 -20.83 -25.06
C GLN A 123 17.50 -20.82 -24.91
N ARG A 124 16.97 -20.26 -23.81
CA ARG A 124 15.52 -20.10 -23.60
C ARG A 124 14.88 -19.12 -24.57
N LEU A 125 15.62 -18.07 -24.94
CA LEU A 125 15.20 -17.07 -25.94
C LEU A 125 15.34 -17.59 -27.38
N GLY A 126 16.12 -18.64 -27.61
CA GLY A 126 16.37 -19.20 -28.94
C GLY A 126 17.26 -18.30 -29.79
N VAL A 127 18.21 -17.61 -29.16
CA VAL A 127 19.02 -16.54 -29.75
C VAL A 127 20.49 -16.99 -29.88
N PRO A 128 21.19 -16.67 -30.98
CA PRO A 128 22.64 -16.87 -31.06
C PRO A 128 23.37 -16.07 -29.97
N GLU A 129 24.38 -16.64 -29.33
CA GLU A 129 25.10 -16.04 -28.18
C GLU A 129 25.60 -14.60 -28.43
N GLN A 130 26.05 -14.33 -29.67
CA GLN A 130 26.48 -13.00 -30.11
C GLN A 130 25.33 -11.98 -30.11
N LEU A 131 24.12 -12.41 -30.50
CA LEU A 131 22.92 -11.58 -30.52
C LEU A 131 22.37 -11.37 -29.11
N GLY A 132 22.47 -12.38 -28.24
CA GLY A 132 22.16 -12.28 -26.81
C GLY A 132 23.05 -11.26 -26.09
N SER A 133 24.36 -11.28 -26.38
CA SER A 133 25.31 -10.30 -25.86
C SER A 133 25.00 -8.86 -26.30
N LEU A 134 24.64 -8.66 -27.57
CA LEU A 134 24.23 -7.35 -28.10
C LEU A 134 22.95 -6.82 -27.44
N LEU A 135 22.02 -7.69 -27.07
CA LEU A 135 20.81 -7.32 -26.33
C LEU A 135 21.11 -6.95 -24.87
N ARG A 136 22.04 -7.67 -24.22
CA ARG A 136 22.42 -7.42 -22.81
C ARG A 136 23.21 -6.13 -22.63
N HIS A 137 24.13 -5.83 -23.54
CA HIS A 137 25.09 -4.73 -23.37
C HIS A 137 24.59 -3.39 -23.93
N ASN A 138 23.51 -3.37 -24.72
CA ASN A 138 22.97 -2.14 -25.29
C ASN A 138 21.67 -1.73 -24.60
N ARG A 139 21.63 -0.50 -24.10
CA ARG A 139 20.48 0.06 -23.36
C ARG A 139 19.22 0.24 -24.21
N ILE A 140 19.38 0.50 -25.51
CA ILE A 140 18.28 0.71 -26.45
C ILE A 140 18.61 -0.01 -27.77
N SER A 141 17.78 -0.99 -28.11
CA SER A 141 17.97 -1.85 -29.27
C SER A 141 16.63 -2.09 -29.95
N SER A 142 16.57 -1.91 -31.28
CA SER A 142 15.44 -2.34 -32.10
C SER A 142 15.66 -3.81 -32.48
N VAL A 143 14.73 -4.69 -32.08
CA VAL A 143 14.84 -6.14 -32.30
C VAL A 143 13.87 -6.57 -33.39
N ALA A 144 14.40 -7.23 -34.42
CA ALA A 144 13.59 -7.93 -35.41
C ALA A 144 13.26 -9.34 -34.89
N MET A 145 11.98 -9.70 -34.94
CA MET A 145 11.45 -10.98 -34.45
C MET A 145 10.94 -11.81 -35.62
N ASP A 146 11.10 -13.14 -35.53
CA ASP A 146 10.48 -14.09 -36.44
C ASP A 146 9.00 -14.36 -36.05
N LYS A 147 8.25 -15.06 -36.91
CA LYS A 147 6.86 -15.50 -36.70
C LYS A 147 6.63 -16.30 -35.41
N PHE A 148 7.69 -16.86 -34.82
CA PHE A 148 7.68 -17.54 -33.53
C PHE A 148 8.17 -16.67 -32.36
N ALA A 149 8.21 -15.35 -32.54
CA ALA A 149 8.70 -14.37 -31.57
C ALA A 149 10.15 -14.59 -31.10
N ARG A 150 10.99 -15.18 -31.97
CA ARG A 150 12.43 -15.36 -31.71
C ARG A 150 13.22 -14.17 -32.27
N PRO A 151 14.16 -13.58 -31.51
CA PRO A 151 15.02 -12.52 -32.03
C PRO A 151 15.93 -13.04 -33.15
N VAL A 152 15.80 -12.45 -34.34
CA VAL A 152 16.59 -12.80 -35.54
C VAL A 152 17.56 -11.69 -35.94
N GLY A 153 17.35 -10.46 -35.47
CA GLY A 153 18.27 -9.35 -35.74
C GLY A 153 18.13 -8.24 -34.71
N VAL A 154 19.23 -7.52 -34.46
CA VAL A 154 19.26 -6.40 -33.51
C VAL A 154 19.96 -5.23 -34.15
N ARG A 155 19.28 -4.07 -34.14
CA ARG A 155 19.85 -2.79 -34.54
C ARG A 155 19.98 -1.91 -33.31
N VAL A 156 21.22 -1.57 -32.95
CA VAL A 156 21.50 -0.68 -31.83
C VAL A 156 21.11 0.73 -32.21
N VAL A 157 20.21 1.34 -31.43
CA VAL A 157 19.79 2.73 -31.65
C VAL A 157 20.74 3.62 -30.86
N ARG A 158 21.76 4.17 -31.52
CA ARG A 158 22.63 5.19 -30.92
C ARG A 158 21.86 6.49 -30.80
N HIS A 159 21.53 6.88 -29.58
CA HIS A 159 21.10 8.25 -29.31
C HIS A 159 22.34 9.16 -29.35
N ARG A 160 22.33 10.17 -30.22
CA ARG A 160 23.18 11.37 -30.07
C ARG A 160 22.67 12.20 -28.90
#